data_AF-C7N390-F1
#
_entry.id   AF-C7N390-F1
#
_cell.length_a   1.000
_cell.length_b   1.000
_cell.length_c   1.000
_cell.angle_alpha   90.00
_cell.angle_beta   90.00
_cell.angle_gamma   90.00
#
_symmetry.space_group_name_H-M   'P 1'
#
loop_
_entity.id
_entity.type
_entity.pdbx_description
1 polymer ?
#
loop_
_entity_poly.entity_id
_entity_poly.type
_entity_poly.pdbx_seq_one_letter_code
_entity_poly.pdbx_strand_id
1 'polypeptide(L)'
;MAGKYRLMPNESMILQESSVAHGGMFAIYTDDLMLTSLNLVCVNKGVFGNTKNVFVYPLSQIKMFNGKPQVMMGKLSNGTATLDVYLTSGECESFNFQAGNKRNIKKWIDAIISVVGGGDGQTGSGYDDDDYDSDTLVGAFREVGDELKDAGNEFLDALGFKPRKNAPKAAASVAGAVASERVSKKCMSCSAPLTGYRGQTVKCKYCDTEQTL
;
A
#
# COMPACT_ATOMS: atom_id res chain seq x y z
N MET A 1 -7.41 -30.76 11.76
CA MET A 1 -8.06 -30.14 10.60
C MET A 1 -7.95 -28.63 10.75
N ALA A 2 -6.89 -28.01 10.27
CA ALA A 2 -6.77 -26.55 10.40
C ALA A 2 -7.62 -25.88 9.32
N GLY A 3 -8.52 -25.02 9.78
CA GLY A 3 -9.55 -24.39 8.95
C GLY A 3 -8.94 -23.45 7.92
N LYS A 4 -9.51 -23.44 6.72
CA LYS A 4 -9.33 -22.33 5.79
C LYS A 4 -9.80 -21.06 6.48
N TYR A 5 -8.95 -20.04 6.58
CA TYR A 5 -9.36 -18.75 7.12
C TYR A 5 -10.52 -18.21 6.28
N ARG A 6 -11.63 -17.86 6.93
CA ARG A 6 -12.82 -17.30 6.29
C ARG A 6 -12.91 -15.84 6.67
N LEU A 7 -12.85 -14.98 5.66
CA LEU A 7 -13.06 -13.54 5.83
C LEU A 7 -14.44 -13.30 6.43
N MET A 8 -14.52 -12.40 7.41
CA MET A 8 -15.80 -11.94 7.92
C MET A 8 -16.56 -11.13 6.86
N PRO A 9 -17.91 -11.03 6.93
CA PRO A 9 -18.70 -10.27 5.96
C PRO A 9 -18.30 -8.78 5.84
N ASN A 10 -17.72 -8.23 6.91
CA ASN A 10 -17.22 -6.85 7.00
C ASN A 10 -15.69 -6.75 6.84
N GLU A 11 -15.04 -7.82 6.39
CA GLU A 11 -13.60 -7.92 6.23
C GLU A 11 -13.24 -8.04 4.75
N SER A 12 -12.35 -7.15 4.29
CA SER A 12 -11.84 -7.18 2.92
C SER A 12 -10.40 -7.68 2.91
N MET A 13 -10.06 -8.51 1.93
CA MET A 13 -8.68 -8.94 1.71
C MET A 13 -7.94 -7.85 0.93
N ILE A 14 -6.81 -7.40 1.48
CA ILE A 14 -6.06 -6.25 0.97
C ILE A 14 -4.80 -6.75 0.26
N LEU A 15 -4.09 -7.69 0.90
CA LEU A 15 -2.90 -8.28 0.35
C LEU A 15 -2.82 -9.75 0.71
N GLN A 16 -2.27 -10.55 -0.19
CA GLN A 16 -1.99 -11.95 0.06
C GLN A 16 -0.67 -12.29 -0.62
N GLU A 17 0.17 -13.02 0.08
CA GLU A 17 1.41 -13.56 -0.45
C GLU A 17 1.53 -15.03 -0.04
N SER A 18 1.88 -15.87 -1.01
CA SER A 18 2.21 -17.27 -0.78
C SER A 18 3.72 -17.43 -0.65
N SER A 19 4.18 -18.54 -0.06
CA SER A 19 5.61 -18.82 0.13
C SER A 19 6.29 -17.83 1.06
N VAL A 20 5.65 -17.61 2.21
CA VAL A 20 6.18 -16.86 3.34
C VAL A 20 6.75 -17.84 4.36
N ALA A 21 7.82 -17.46 5.03
CA ALA A 21 8.37 -18.19 6.15
C ALA A 21 8.05 -17.44 7.46
N HIS A 22 7.49 -18.17 8.42
CA HIS A 22 7.11 -17.68 9.75
C HIS A 22 7.76 -18.55 10.83
N GLY A 23 8.36 -17.94 11.86
CA GLY A 23 8.98 -18.68 12.98
C GLY A 23 10.52 -18.80 12.95
N GLY A 24 11.22 -17.87 12.29
CA GLY A 24 12.68 -17.72 12.44
C GLY A 24 13.55 -18.52 11.47
N MET A 25 14.81 -18.75 11.83
CA MET A 25 15.88 -19.17 10.90
C MET A 25 15.68 -20.54 10.23
N PHE A 26 14.86 -21.41 10.81
CA PHE A 26 14.55 -22.74 10.26
C PHE A 26 13.15 -22.82 9.63
N ALA A 27 12.47 -21.68 9.48
CA ALA A 27 11.15 -21.63 8.88
C ALA A 27 11.23 -21.93 7.38
N ILE A 28 10.28 -22.72 6.89
CA ILE A 28 10.13 -23.07 5.48
C ILE A 28 9.17 -22.09 4.80
N TYR A 29 9.44 -21.75 3.55
CA TYR A 29 8.62 -20.84 2.73
C TYR A 29 7.36 -21.52 2.20
N THR A 30 6.53 -22.04 3.08
CA THR A 30 5.29 -22.74 2.74
C THR A 30 4.05 -21.99 3.18
N ASP A 31 4.21 -20.97 4.01
CA ASP A 31 3.10 -20.31 4.67
C ASP A 31 2.46 -19.28 3.75
N ASP A 32 1.16 -19.02 3.93
CA ASP A 32 0.48 -17.91 3.27
C ASP A 32 0.27 -16.80 4.29
N LEU A 33 0.70 -15.59 3.94
CA LEU A 33 0.42 -14.39 4.71
C LEU A 33 -0.71 -13.62 4.02
N MET A 34 -1.72 -13.21 4.79
CA MET A 34 -2.87 -12.45 4.31
C MET A 34 -3.05 -11.22 5.19
N LEU A 35 -3.09 -10.05 4.56
CA LEU A 35 -3.51 -8.81 5.20
C LEU A 35 -4.95 -8.53 4.83
N THR A 36 -5.80 -8.37 5.84
CA THR A 36 -7.19 -7.94 5.68
C THR A 36 -7.38 -6.56 6.27
N SER A 37 -8.59 -6.00 6.13
CA SER A 37 -8.94 -4.73 6.77
C SER A 37 -9.03 -4.79 8.29
N LEU A 38 -9.01 -5.98 8.90
CA LEU A 38 -9.18 -6.17 10.34
C LEU A 38 -8.05 -6.98 10.99
N ASN A 39 -7.45 -7.93 10.25
CA ASN A 39 -6.50 -8.90 10.77
C ASN A 39 -5.32 -9.09 9.81
N LEU A 40 -4.15 -9.36 10.39
CA LEU A 40 -3.03 -9.98 9.71
C LEU A 40 -3.06 -11.48 10.02
N VAL A 41 -3.13 -12.33 9.00
CA VAL A 41 -3.33 -13.77 9.14
C VAL A 41 -2.18 -14.52 8.50
N CYS A 42 -1.51 -15.37 9.27
CA CYS A 42 -0.50 -16.29 8.77
C CYS A 42 -1.05 -17.72 8.79
N VAL A 43 -1.18 -18.33 7.63
CA VAL A 43 -1.63 -19.71 7.47
C VAL A 43 -0.39 -20.58 7.28
N ASN A 44 0.01 -21.28 8.34
CA ASN A 44 1.13 -22.20 8.27
C ASN A 44 0.74 -23.47 7.52
N LYS A 45 1.45 -23.77 6.43
CA LYS A 45 1.20 -24.98 5.63
C LYS A 45 2.35 -25.96 5.80
N GLY A 46 2.02 -27.24 5.85
CA GLY A 46 3.00 -28.29 5.71
C GLY A 46 3.50 -28.42 4.27
N VAL A 47 4.63 -29.10 4.10
CA VAL A 47 5.25 -29.42 2.80
C VAL A 47 4.34 -30.18 1.83
N PHE A 48 3.26 -30.77 2.32
CA PHE A 48 2.22 -31.47 1.54
C PHE A 48 0.95 -30.63 1.31
N GLY A 49 1.00 -29.32 1.54
CA GLY A 49 -0.13 -28.40 1.31
C GLY A 49 -1.22 -28.43 2.39
N ASN A 50 -1.12 -29.30 3.40
CA ASN A 50 -2.04 -29.33 4.51
C ASN A 50 -1.80 -28.15 5.47
N THR A 51 -2.85 -27.39 5.78
CA THR A 51 -2.77 -26.36 6.82
C THR A 51 -2.46 -27.01 8.17
N LYS A 52 -1.38 -26.58 8.82
CA LYS A 52 -0.97 -27.01 10.15
C LYS A 52 -1.59 -26.11 11.22
N ASN A 53 -1.39 -24.81 11.08
CA ASN A 53 -1.85 -23.78 12.01
C ASN A 53 -2.31 -22.53 11.26
N VAL A 54 -3.17 -21.75 11.90
CA VAL A 54 -3.59 -20.43 11.42
C VAL A 54 -3.40 -19.46 12.57
N PHE A 55 -2.45 -18.54 12.40
CA PHE A 55 -2.20 -17.44 13.32
C PHE A 55 -2.99 -16.22 12.85
N VAL A 56 -3.78 -15.64 13.75
CA VAL A 56 -4.62 -14.48 13.46
C VAL A 56 -4.19 -13.38 14.41
N TYR A 57 -3.66 -12.30 13.86
CA TYR A 57 -3.18 -11.13 14.58
C TYR A 57 -4.12 -9.96 14.26
N PRO A 58 -5.02 -9.56 15.16
CA PRO A 58 -5.87 -8.40 14.95
C PRO A 58 -5.03 -7.15 14.75
N LEU A 59 -5.36 -6.34 13.74
CA LEU A 59 -4.61 -5.12 13.47
C LEU A 59 -4.68 -4.11 14.62
N SER A 60 -5.73 -4.18 15.44
CA SER A 60 -5.87 -3.42 16.68
C SER A 60 -4.84 -3.78 17.76
N GLN A 61 -4.21 -4.96 17.66
CA GLN A 61 -3.13 -5.39 18.54
C GLN A 61 -1.75 -5.01 18.03
N ILE A 62 -1.65 -4.40 16.83
CA ILE A 62 -0.37 -3.86 16.38
C ILE A 62 -0.03 -2.64 17.24
N LYS A 63 1.17 -2.65 17.80
CA LYS A 63 1.64 -1.60 18.69
C LYS A 63 1.75 -0.30 17.91
N MET A 64 1.09 0.74 18.40
CA MET A 64 1.19 2.09 17.85
C MET A 64 2.26 2.86 18.61
N PHE A 65 3.15 3.55 17.90
CA PHE A 65 4.15 4.44 18.46
C PHE A 65 4.20 5.73 17.65
N ASN A 66 4.04 6.87 18.33
CA ASN A 66 3.91 8.18 17.69
C ASN A 66 2.80 8.24 16.61
N GLY A 67 1.68 7.55 16.85
CA GLY A 67 0.56 7.49 15.91
C GLY A 67 0.80 6.61 14.68
N LYS A 68 1.94 5.93 14.59
CA LYS A 68 2.26 5.00 13.49
C LYS A 68 2.30 3.56 14.00
N PRO A 69 1.83 2.57 13.21
CA PRO A 69 1.98 1.17 13.57
C PRO A 69 3.45 0.78 13.54
N GLN A 70 3.90 0.06 14.57
CA GLN A 70 5.26 -0.46 14.68
C GLN A 70 5.43 -1.68 13.79
N VAL A 71 5.64 -1.42 12.51
CA VAL A 71 5.99 -2.43 11.51
C VAL A 71 7.25 -1.96 10.80
N MET A 72 8.28 -2.79 10.77
CA MET A 72 9.57 -2.42 10.22
C MET A 72 10.25 -3.56 9.49
N MET A 73 11.24 -3.21 8.68
CA MET A 73 12.12 -4.17 8.06
C MET A 73 13.21 -4.54 9.06
N GLY A 74 13.14 -5.76 9.56
CA GLY A 74 14.16 -6.36 10.40
C GLY A 74 15.20 -7.14 9.60
N LYS A 75 16.07 -7.82 10.34
CA LYS A 75 17.13 -8.65 9.79
C LYS A 75 17.42 -9.81 10.73
N LEU A 76 17.36 -11.03 10.20
CA LEU A 76 17.78 -12.23 10.91
C LEU A 76 19.31 -12.27 11.07
N SER A 77 19.78 -13.10 11.99
CA SER A 77 21.22 -13.32 12.23
C SER A 77 22.00 -13.81 11.00
N ASN A 78 21.33 -14.47 10.05
CA ASN A 78 21.89 -14.86 8.76
C ASN A 78 21.88 -13.75 7.69
N GLY A 79 21.41 -12.56 8.03
CA GLY A 79 21.34 -11.41 7.13
C GLY A 79 20.08 -11.32 6.26
N THR A 80 19.16 -12.28 6.36
CA THR A 80 17.88 -12.25 5.63
C THR A 80 17.00 -11.14 6.20
N ALA A 81 16.48 -10.27 5.32
CA ALA A 81 15.54 -9.24 5.71
C ALA A 81 14.20 -9.85 6.15
N THR A 82 13.63 -9.35 7.24
CA THR A 82 12.33 -9.77 7.77
C THR A 82 11.34 -8.61 7.77
N LEU A 83 10.05 -8.91 7.68
CA LEU A 83 8.98 -8.02 8.10
C LEU A 83 8.72 -8.28 9.59
N ASP A 84 9.07 -7.33 10.43
CA ASP A 84 8.87 -7.41 11.88
C ASP A 84 7.64 -6.59 12.27
N VAL A 85 6.64 -7.27 12.85
CA VAL A 85 5.39 -6.69 13.33
C VAL A 85 5.38 -6.75 14.85
N TYR A 86 5.38 -5.58 15.51
CA TYR A 86 5.33 -5.51 16.96
C TYR A 86 3.90 -5.46 17.46
N LEU A 87 3.56 -6.37 18.37
CA LEU A 87 2.25 -6.44 18.99
C LEU A 87 2.24 -5.70 20.34
N THR A 88 1.06 -5.26 20.77
CA THR A 88 0.85 -4.65 22.09
C THR A 88 1.11 -5.63 23.23
N SER A 89 1.11 -6.95 22.96
CA SER A 89 1.50 -8.00 23.91
C SER A 89 3.00 -7.97 24.26
N GLY A 90 3.81 -7.24 23.47
CA GLY A 90 5.27 -7.25 23.59
C GLY A 90 5.95 -8.29 22.70
N GLU A 91 5.19 -9.13 22.01
CA GLU A 91 5.69 -10.09 21.04
C GLU A 91 6.03 -9.38 19.71
N CYS A 92 7.05 -9.88 19.02
CA CYS A 92 7.46 -9.43 17.70
C CYS A 92 7.37 -10.61 16.74
N GLU A 93 6.55 -10.45 15.70
CA GLU A 93 6.34 -11.47 14.69
C GLU A 93 7.13 -11.13 13.44
N SER A 94 8.05 -12.03 13.08
CA SER A 94 8.94 -11.86 11.93
C SER A 94 8.53 -12.78 10.77
N PHE A 95 8.37 -12.19 9.59
CA PHE A 95 8.03 -12.89 8.35
C PHE A 95 9.08 -12.67 7.27
N ASN A 96 9.41 -13.71 6.49
CA ASN A 96 10.28 -13.60 5.32
C ASN A 96 9.57 -14.03 4.05
N PHE A 97 9.88 -13.37 2.94
CA PHE A 97 9.34 -13.72 1.64
C PHE A 97 10.40 -14.39 0.76
N GLN A 98 10.03 -15.46 0.06
CA GLN A 98 10.97 -16.23 -0.76
C GLN A 98 11.48 -15.43 -1.97
N ALA A 99 10.57 -14.80 -2.73
CA ALA A 99 10.89 -14.01 -3.91
C ALA A 99 10.81 -12.51 -3.58
N GLY A 100 11.75 -11.72 -4.11
CA GLY A 100 11.70 -10.26 -4.00
C GLY A 100 11.63 -9.74 -2.56
N ASN A 101 12.29 -10.42 -1.60
CA ASN A 101 12.05 -10.27 -0.17
C ASN A 101 11.99 -8.81 0.32
N LYS A 102 13.04 -8.03 0.08
CA LYS A 102 13.07 -6.60 0.48
C LYS A 102 11.93 -5.77 -0.14
N ARG A 103 11.61 -6.01 -1.42
CA ARG A 103 10.56 -5.28 -2.16
C ARG A 103 9.18 -5.63 -1.60
N ASN A 104 8.95 -6.90 -1.31
CA ASN A 104 7.71 -7.37 -0.70
C ASN A 104 7.58 -6.83 0.72
N ILE A 105 8.63 -6.87 1.55
CA ILE A 105 8.61 -6.28 2.90
C ILE A 105 8.17 -4.81 2.84
N LYS A 106 8.77 -3.99 1.96
CA LYS A 106 8.37 -2.58 1.79
C LYS A 106 6.88 -2.43 1.43
N LYS A 107 6.41 -3.18 0.43
CA LYS A 107 4.99 -3.20 0.02
C LYS A 107 4.06 -3.58 1.18
N TRP A 108 4.47 -4.56 1.99
CA TRP A 108 3.71 -5.03 3.15
C TRP A 108 3.69 -3.99 4.28
N ILE A 109 4.82 -3.33 4.57
CA ILE A 109 4.89 -2.23 5.54
C ILE A 109 3.94 -1.11 5.13
N ASP A 110 4.01 -0.65 3.88
CA ASP A 110 3.14 0.41 3.37
C ASP A 110 1.66 0.03 3.43
N ALA A 111 1.33 -1.22 3.09
CA ALA A 111 -0.04 -1.72 3.17
C ALA A 111 -0.55 -1.74 4.62
N ILE A 112 0.25 -2.22 5.59
CA ILE A 112 -0.16 -2.24 7.00
C ILE A 112 -0.29 -0.82 7.54
N ILE A 113 0.64 0.07 7.22
CA ILE A 113 0.55 1.50 7.61
C ILE A 113 -0.71 2.13 7.03
N SER A 114 -1.02 1.88 5.76
CA SER A 114 -2.22 2.44 5.13
C SER A 114 -3.50 1.97 5.80
N VAL A 115 -3.55 0.70 6.22
CA VAL A 115 -4.75 0.07 6.79
C VAL A 115 -4.94 0.44 8.25
N VAL A 116 -3.86 0.46 9.03
CA VAL A 116 -3.90 0.73 10.48
C VAL A 116 -3.81 2.23 10.77
N GLY A 117 -2.98 2.95 10.02
CA GLY A 117 -2.73 4.39 10.21
C GLY A 117 -3.81 5.30 9.65
N GLY A 118 -4.72 4.79 8.82
CA GLY A 118 -5.85 5.58 8.33
C GLY A 118 -5.47 6.63 7.28
N GLY A 119 -4.78 6.21 6.21
CA GLY A 119 -4.84 6.91 4.93
C GLY A 119 -4.45 8.41 4.90
N ASP A 120 -3.32 8.78 5.47
CA ASP A 120 -2.60 10.01 5.14
C ASP A 120 -1.11 9.71 4.97
N GLY A 121 -0.69 9.62 3.70
CA GLY A 121 0.67 9.29 3.27
C GLY A 121 1.72 10.34 3.61
N GLN A 122 1.97 10.60 4.90
CA GLN A 122 3.22 11.20 5.37
C GLN A 122 4.21 10.11 5.76
N THR A 123 4.74 9.47 4.71
CA THR A 123 6.03 8.79 4.72
C THR A 123 7.14 9.81 5.03
N GLY A 124 7.46 10.01 6.31
CA GLY A 124 8.84 10.27 6.72
C GLY A 124 9.47 8.88 6.92
N SER A 125 10.31 8.40 5.99
CA SER A 125 11.70 8.80 5.75
C SER A 125 12.55 8.53 6.99
N GLY A 126 13.23 7.38 6.97
CA GLY A 126 14.14 6.93 8.01
C GLY A 126 14.62 5.50 7.81
N TYR A 127 14.84 5.07 6.57
CA TYR A 127 15.61 3.87 6.23
C TYR A 127 16.42 4.21 4.97
N ASP A 128 17.42 5.08 5.13
CA ASP A 128 18.59 5.11 4.26
C ASP A 128 19.39 3.84 4.59
N ASP A 129 19.42 2.90 3.66
CA ASP A 129 20.46 1.88 3.57
C ASP A 129 20.84 1.85 2.10
N ASP A 130 21.94 2.53 1.81
CA ASP A 130 22.63 2.54 0.53
C ASP A 130 23.08 1.11 0.19
N ASP A 131 22.39 0.44 -0.74
CA ASP A 131 23.03 -0.64 -1.51
C ASP A 131 22.34 -0.83 -2.86
N TYR A 132 23.16 -0.84 -3.91
CA TYR A 132 22.77 -0.74 -5.31
C TYR A 132 22.04 -2.00 -5.78
N ASP A 133 20.80 -1.85 -6.26
CA ASP A 133 20.35 -2.55 -7.46
C ASP A 133 19.26 -1.73 -8.17
N SER A 134 19.58 -1.37 -9.40
CA SER A 134 18.79 -0.50 -10.27
C SER A 134 17.63 -1.30 -10.85
N ASP A 135 16.40 -0.95 -10.49
CA ASP A 135 15.26 -0.94 -11.43
C ASP A 135 14.13 -0.05 -10.87
N THR A 136 14.27 1.24 -11.22
CA THR A 136 13.25 2.18 -11.69
C THR A 136 11.77 1.92 -11.35
N LEU A 137 11.18 2.81 -10.53
CA LEU A 137 10.06 3.73 -10.88
C LEU A 137 9.32 4.27 -9.64
N VAL A 138 10.02 4.73 -8.59
CA VAL A 138 9.37 5.49 -7.49
C VAL A 138 10.28 6.62 -7.06
N GLY A 139 10.32 7.71 -7.83
CA GLY A 139 11.10 8.89 -7.44
C GLY A 139 11.09 10.08 -8.40
N ALA A 140 10.72 9.90 -9.67
CA ALA A 140 10.87 10.96 -10.68
C ALA A 140 9.67 11.93 -10.82
N PHE A 141 8.96 12.27 -9.73
CA PHE A 141 7.90 13.30 -9.78
C PHE A 141 7.82 14.18 -8.52
N ARG A 142 8.96 14.51 -7.89
CA ARG A 142 9.01 15.71 -7.05
C ARG A 142 10.13 16.62 -7.53
N GLU A 143 9.68 17.74 -8.09
CA GLU A 143 10.41 18.97 -8.40
C GLU A 143 11.49 18.91 -9.49
N VAL A 144 11.05 19.05 -10.74
CA VAL A 144 11.74 19.91 -11.71
C VAL A 144 10.68 20.78 -12.37
N GLY A 145 10.76 22.09 -12.14
CA GLY A 145 9.92 23.10 -12.75
C GLY A 145 10.14 23.19 -14.26
N ASP A 146 9.09 23.66 -14.96
CA ASP A 146 8.84 24.08 -16.35
C ASP A 146 9.91 24.02 -17.49
N GLU A 147 11.11 23.45 -17.35
CA GLU A 147 12.24 23.78 -18.24
C GLU A 147 13.07 22.59 -18.75
N LEU A 148 12.52 21.38 -18.83
CA LEU A 148 13.27 20.24 -19.40
C LEU A 148 12.42 19.29 -20.25
N LYS A 149 11.63 19.86 -21.17
CA LYS A 149 10.83 19.11 -22.13
C LYS A 149 11.59 18.62 -23.37
N ASP A 150 12.79 19.11 -23.65
CA ASP A 150 13.44 18.89 -24.95
C ASP A 150 14.68 17.97 -24.95
N ALA A 151 15.23 17.55 -23.79
CA ALA A 151 16.46 16.73 -23.75
C ALA A 151 16.21 15.21 -23.53
N GLY A 152 14.98 14.80 -23.21
CA GLY A 152 14.68 13.40 -22.87
C GLY A 152 14.42 12.46 -24.06
N ASN A 153 14.24 13.01 -25.26
CA ASN A 153 13.87 12.21 -26.43
C ASN A 153 15.04 11.46 -27.07
N GLU A 154 16.29 11.83 -26.77
CA GLU A 154 17.46 11.28 -27.47
C GLU A 154 17.99 9.99 -26.82
N PHE A 155 17.67 9.75 -25.54
CA PHE A 155 18.13 8.54 -24.83
C PHE A 155 17.14 7.36 -24.94
N LEU A 156 15.89 7.62 -25.34
CA LEU A 156 14.85 6.60 -25.59
C LEU A 156 15.01 5.90 -26.96
N ASP A 157 15.74 6.50 -27.91
CA ASP A 157 15.98 5.93 -29.25
C ASP A 157 17.08 4.84 -29.25
N ALA A 158 17.93 4.76 -28.22
CA ALA A 158 18.91 3.68 -28.04
C ALA A 158 18.29 2.37 -27.49
N LEU A 159 17.05 2.44 -26.98
CA LEU A 159 16.30 1.32 -26.41
C LEU A 159 15.09 0.97 -27.28
N GLY A 160 15.32 0.65 -28.55
CA GLY A 160 14.62 -0.40 -29.30
C GLY A 160 13.09 -0.35 -29.52
N PHE A 161 12.36 0.65 -29.03
CA PHE A 161 10.91 0.73 -29.20
C PHE A 161 10.53 1.64 -30.39
N LYS A 162 10.11 1.01 -31.49
CA LYS A 162 9.84 1.68 -32.77
C LYS A 162 8.33 1.76 -33.07
N PRO A 163 7.66 2.91 -32.93
CA PRO A 163 6.31 3.10 -33.44
C PRO A 163 6.33 3.81 -34.81
N ARG A 164 5.64 3.24 -35.81
CA ARG A 164 5.47 3.81 -37.15
C ARG A 164 4.35 4.86 -37.14
N LYS A 165 4.66 6.07 -37.59
CA LYS A 165 3.72 7.18 -37.84
C LYS A 165 3.31 7.18 -39.31
N ASN A 166 2.05 7.53 -39.60
CA ASN A 166 1.68 8.51 -40.63
C ASN A 166 0.21 8.94 -40.43
N ALA A 167 0.02 10.26 -40.38
CA ALA A 167 -1.23 11.04 -40.22
C ALA A 167 -2.07 11.00 -41.53
N PRO A 168 -3.31 11.58 -41.67
CA PRO A 168 -3.77 12.86 -41.09
C PRO A 168 -5.28 13.04 -40.74
N LYS A 169 -5.55 14.17 -40.06
CA LYS A 169 -6.77 15.00 -39.84
C LYS A 169 -8.15 14.52 -40.35
N ALA A 170 -9.15 14.45 -39.46
CA ALA A 170 -10.46 15.13 -39.55
C ALA A 170 -11.44 14.74 -38.40
N ALA A 171 -12.18 15.74 -37.92
CA ALA A 171 -13.58 15.74 -37.44
C ALA A 171 -14.08 14.83 -36.29
N ALA A 172 -14.68 15.49 -35.27
CA ALA A 172 -15.86 15.07 -34.47
C ALA A 172 -15.79 13.75 -33.67
N SER A 173 -16.32 13.56 -32.46
CA SER A 173 -17.13 14.30 -31.50
C SER A 173 -17.37 13.37 -30.29
N VAL A 174 -17.47 13.95 -29.07
CA VAL A 174 -18.07 13.43 -27.79
C VAL A 174 -17.47 12.16 -27.16
N ALA A 175 -17.19 12.01 -25.85
CA ALA A 175 -17.65 12.64 -24.61
C ALA A 175 -16.44 12.70 -23.62
N GLY A 176 -16.21 13.72 -22.80
CA GLY A 176 -17.16 14.39 -21.92
C GLY A 176 -16.91 13.98 -20.45
N ALA A 177 -15.70 14.17 -19.92
CA ALA A 177 -15.40 14.06 -18.50
C ALA A 177 -14.63 15.31 -18.07
N VAL A 178 -15.39 16.32 -17.66
CA VAL A 178 -14.88 17.55 -17.06
C VAL A 178 -14.13 17.13 -15.79
N ALA A 179 -12.84 17.43 -15.71
CA ALA A 179 -12.06 17.27 -14.49
C ALA A 179 -12.66 18.19 -13.43
N SER A 180 -13.55 17.65 -12.59
CA SER A 180 -14.17 18.40 -11.52
C SER A 180 -13.14 18.61 -10.40
N GLU A 181 -12.77 19.86 -10.20
CA GLU A 181 -11.88 20.31 -9.12
C GLU A 181 -12.49 19.92 -7.76
N ARG A 182 -11.75 19.19 -6.93
CA ARG A 182 -12.13 18.89 -5.55
C ARG A 182 -11.92 20.14 -4.70
N VAL A 183 -12.98 20.61 -4.06
CA VAL A 183 -12.96 21.79 -3.20
C VAL A 183 -13.41 21.42 -1.79
N SER A 184 -12.85 22.12 -0.80
CA SER A 184 -13.25 22.03 0.59
C SER A 184 -13.81 23.36 1.07
N LYS A 185 -14.99 23.34 1.68
CA LYS A 185 -15.68 24.54 2.17
C LYS A 185 -16.25 24.26 3.56
N LYS A 186 -16.38 25.30 4.38
CA LYS A 186 -16.99 25.16 5.70
C LYS A 186 -18.51 25.24 5.57
N CYS A 187 -19.21 24.39 6.32
CA CYS A 187 -20.66 24.41 6.44
C CYS A 187 -21.13 25.77 7.00
N MET A 188 -22.04 26.45 6.31
CA MET A 188 -22.57 27.74 6.74
C MET A 188 -23.35 27.69 8.07
N SER A 189 -23.85 26.53 8.50
CA SER A 189 -24.65 26.40 9.73
C SER A 189 -23.84 25.94 10.94
N CYS A 190 -22.91 24.99 10.79
CA CYS A 190 -22.18 24.40 11.92
C CYS A 190 -20.65 24.54 11.81
N SER A 191 -20.16 25.24 10.78
CA SER A 191 -18.72 25.41 10.49
C SER A 191 -17.93 24.11 10.25
N ALA A 192 -18.59 22.96 10.19
CA ALA A 192 -17.93 21.68 9.89
C ALA A 192 -17.34 21.67 8.47
N PRO A 193 -16.19 21.00 8.25
CA PRO A 193 -15.58 20.90 6.93
C PRO A 193 -16.41 20.00 6.00
N LEU A 194 -16.75 20.51 4.82
CA LEU A 194 -17.40 19.80 3.73
C LEU A 194 -16.41 19.64 2.58
N THR A 195 -16.27 18.44 2.05
CA THR A 195 -15.41 18.12 0.91
C THR A 195 -16.26 17.53 -0.22
N GLY A 196 -15.95 17.91 -1.45
CA GLY A 196 -16.66 17.42 -2.63
C GLY A 196 -16.19 18.12 -3.89
N TYR A 197 -16.95 17.99 -4.97
CA TYR A 197 -16.61 18.60 -6.25
C TYR A 197 -17.24 19.98 -6.39
N ARG A 198 -16.56 20.90 -7.08
CA ARG A 198 -17.05 22.27 -7.32
C ARG A 198 -18.41 22.22 -8.03
N GLY A 199 -19.43 22.87 -7.44
CA GLY A 199 -20.80 22.84 -7.95
C GLY A 199 -21.64 21.64 -7.49
N GLN A 200 -21.11 20.75 -6.64
CA GLN A 200 -21.86 19.64 -6.06
C GLN A 200 -22.63 20.10 -4.81
N THR A 201 -23.93 19.78 -4.75
CA THR A 201 -24.74 19.94 -3.53
C THR A 201 -24.43 18.80 -2.56
N VAL A 202 -23.86 19.14 -1.40
CA VAL A 202 -23.49 18.20 -0.34
C VAL A 202 -24.32 18.46 0.91
N LYS A 203 -24.79 17.39 1.54
CA LYS A 203 -25.52 17.45 2.81
C LYS A 203 -24.54 17.36 3.98
N CYS A 204 -24.60 18.31 4.90
CA CYS A 204 -23.74 18.33 6.07
C CYS A 204 -24.10 17.19 7.04
N LYS A 205 -23.13 16.33 7.37
CA LYS A 205 -23.32 15.20 8.30
C LYS A 205 -23.62 15.62 9.75
N TYR A 206 -23.36 16.89 10.10
CA TYR A 206 -23.41 17.36 11.49
C TYR A 206 -24.67 18.18 11.82
N CYS A 207 -25.30 18.80 10.82
CA CYS A 207 -26.47 19.67 11.03
C CYS A 207 -27.51 19.52 9.92
N ASP A 208 -27.36 18.49 9.07
CA ASP A 208 -28.23 18.16 7.94
C ASP A 208 -28.43 19.28 6.90
N THR A 209 -27.70 20.39 7.00
CA THR A 209 -27.80 21.52 6.07
C THR A 209 -27.23 21.16 4.70
N GLU A 210 -27.99 21.42 3.64
CA GLU A 210 -27.59 21.18 2.25
C GLU A 210 -26.95 22.43 1.65
N GLN A 211 -25.76 22.26 1.05
CA GLN A 211 -24.98 23.38 0.52
C GLN A 211 -24.25 22.98 -0.75
N THR A 212 -24.17 23.90 -1.71
CA THR A 212 -23.36 23.74 -2.91
C THR A 212 -21.94 24.23 -2.66
N LEU A 213 -20.96 23.38 -2.99
CA LEU A 213 -19.53 23.67 -2.81
C LEU A 213 -19.03 24.69 -3.82
#